data_AF-A0A518HZX5-F1
#
_entry.id   AF-A0A518HZX5-F1
#
_cell.length_a   1.000
_cell.length_b   1.000
_cell.length_c   1.000
_cell.angle_alpha   90.00
_cell.angle_beta   90.00
_cell.angle_gamma   90.00
#
_symmetry.space_group_name_H-M   'P 1'
#
loop_
_entity.id
_entity.type
_entity.pdbx_description
1 polymer ?
#
loop_
_entity_poly.entity_id
_entity_poly.type
_entity_poly.pdbx_seq_one_letter_code
_entity_poly.pdbx_strand_id
1 'polypeptide(L)'
;MTPPRIVSLACLSLCLSLCLSFCVPAPCPGQSGQDSQSIVENQRWAAEARQALDRQDYKTALAAADKLAKAPASVEFQRVAGDTLLRCGEAKRAIEMFEGYLAKRPDDRPYLWQLGIAFYFDGKFKAGAELFEIHREVNPHDVENAAWHFLCVAKNESPEKAQQLLLPAPNDSRAPMAEVLEMLRSGDPEPVKQRMNSFTPGTTAAKSAKFYGHFYLGLYADALGDDATAKQHLTLAAEDSPRNYMGDIAKVYAEYLEKSE
;
A
#
# COMPACT_ATOMS: atom_id res chain seq x y z
N MET A 1 36.60 18.97 -77.93
CA MET A 1 36.41 20.14 -78.82
C MET A 1 34.92 20.33 -79.07
N THR A 2 34.51 21.60 -79.18
CA THR A 2 33.16 22.16 -79.46
C THR A 2 32.02 22.02 -78.40
N PRO A 3 31.48 23.16 -77.90
CA PRO A 3 30.21 23.28 -77.17
C PRO A 3 29.06 23.64 -78.15
N PRO A 4 27.94 24.24 -77.72
CA PRO A 4 26.89 23.85 -76.76
C PRO A 4 25.52 23.70 -77.47
N ARG A 5 24.45 23.24 -76.79
CA ARG A 5 23.10 23.79 -77.02
C ARG A 5 22.25 23.84 -75.76
N ILE A 6 21.71 25.03 -75.58
CA ILE A 6 20.79 25.53 -74.57
C ILE A 6 19.44 24.86 -74.71
N VAL A 7 18.82 24.47 -73.59
CA VAL A 7 17.36 24.56 -73.44
C VAL A 7 17.06 25.09 -72.04
N SER A 8 16.50 26.29 -72.00
CA SER A 8 15.94 26.94 -70.83
C SER A 8 14.55 26.38 -70.58
N LEU A 9 14.30 25.80 -69.39
CA LEU A 9 12.94 25.63 -68.89
C LEU A 9 12.87 26.22 -67.48
N ALA A 10 12.17 27.35 -67.42
CA ALA A 10 11.62 27.90 -66.19
C ALA A 10 10.62 26.89 -65.59
N CYS A 11 10.71 26.64 -64.29
CA CYS A 11 9.52 26.28 -63.53
C CYS A 11 9.68 26.64 -62.05
N LEU A 12 8.64 27.30 -61.57
CA LEU A 12 8.43 27.99 -60.31
C LEU A 12 8.94 27.27 -59.05
N SER A 13 9.57 28.06 -58.19
CA SER A 13 9.63 27.82 -56.74
C SER A 13 8.22 27.76 -56.15
N LEU A 14 7.89 26.67 -55.47
CA LEU A 14 6.79 26.62 -54.52
C LEU A 14 7.34 26.10 -53.18
N CYS A 15 7.71 27.02 -52.28
CA CYS A 15 7.94 26.71 -50.88
C CYS A 15 6.59 26.41 -50.22
N LEU A 16 6.28 25.14 -49.99
CA LEU A 16 5.15 24.73 -49.18
C LEU A 16 5.59 24.64 -47.71
N SER A 17 5.51 25.77 -46.98
CA SER A 17 5.62 25.75 -45.52
C SER A 17 4.33 25.18 -44.93
N LEU A 18 4.34 23.91 -44.51
CA LEU A 18 3.29 23.37 -43.65
C LEU A 18 3.45 23.94 -42.24
N CYS A 19 2.73 25.01 -41.94
CA CYS A 19 2.43 25.40 -40.57
C CYS A 19 1.40 24.40 -40.01
N LEU A 20 1.86 23.37 -39.30
CA LEU A 20 1.00 22.59 -38.41
C LEU A 20 0.63 23.48 -37.22
N SER A 21 -0.42 24.26 -37.37
CA SER A 21 -1.09 24.95 -36.26
C SER A 21 -1.64 23.91 -35.30
N PHE A 22 -0.93 23.65 -34.20
CA PHE A 22 -1.51 22.99 -33.04
C PHE A 22 -2.61 23.91 -32.49
N CYS A 23 -3.86 23.62 -32.83
CA CYS A 23 -5.01 24.13 -32.08
C CYS A 23 -4.95 23.46 -30.70
N VAL A 24 -4.32 24.13 -29.73
CA VAL A 24 -4.57 23.84 -28.32
C VAL A 24 -6.01 24.31 -28.06
N PRO A 25 -6.97 23.40 -27.75
CA PRO A 25 -8.31 23.84 -27.42
C PRO A 25 -8.23 24.72 -26.17
N ALA A 26 -8.77 25.94 -26.27
CA ALA A 26 -8.89 26.82 -25.11
C ALA A 26 -9.78 26.12 -24.06
N PRO A 27 -9.35 26.03 -22.79
CA PRO A 27 -10.18 25.43 -21.75
C PRO A 27 -11.50 26.20 -21.64
N CYS A 28 -12.62 25.48 -21.63
CA CYS A 28 -13.94 26.08 -21.46
C CYS A 28 -13.95 26.90 -20.16
N PRO A 29 -14.41 28.16 -20.16
CA PRO A 29 -14.33 29.06 -19.01
C PRO A 29 -15.10 28.60 -17.75
N GLY A 30 -15.85 27.49 -17.82
CA GLY A 30 -16.51 26.83 -16.68
C GLY A 30 -15.79 25.61 -16.08
N GLN A 31 -14.81 25.00 -16.78
CA GLN A 31 -14.11 23.81 -16.29
C GLN A 31 -13.09 24.14 -15.20
N SER A 32 -12.33 25.22 -15.37
CA SER A 32 -11.31 25.64 -14.39
C SER A 32 -11.87 25.97 -13.01
N GLY A 33 -13.11 26.50 -12.94
CA GLY A 33 -13.80 26.79 -11.68
C GLY A 33 -14.33 25.53 -10.97
N GLN A 34 -14.86 24.57 -11.73
CA GLN A 34 -15.35 23.29 -11.20
C GLN A 34 -14.19 22.40 -10.73
N ASP A 35 -13.10 22.37 -11.48
CA ASP A 35 -11.88 21.63 -11.10
C ASP A 35 -11.30 22.18 -9.80
N SER A 36 -11.20 23.51 -9.66
CA SER A 36 -10.70 24.14 -8.43
C SER A 36 -11.60 23.87 -7.22
N GLN A 37 -12.92 23.88 -7.39
CA GLN A 37 -13.87 23.60 -6.31
C GLN A 37 -13.78 22.12 -5.88
N SER A 38 -13.67 21.20 -6.84
CA SER A 38 -13.53 19.77 -6.56
C SER A 38 -12.24 19.44 -5.78
N ILE A 39 -11.14 20.15 -6.08
CA ILE A 39 -9.87 19.97 -5.35
C ILE A 39 -10.02 20.40 -3.89
N VAL A 40 -10.65 21.55 -3.61
CA VAL A 40 -10.86 22.03 -2.23
C VAL A 40 -11.74 21.08 -1.42
N GLU A 41 -12.80 20.54 -2.03
CA GLU A 41 -13.67 19.56 -1.40
C GLU A 41 -12.93 18.25 -1.10
N ASN A 42 -12.13 17.76 -2.04
CA ASN A 42 -11.30 16.57 -1.84
C ASN A 42 -10.25 16.77 -0.73
N GLN A 43 -9.60 17.93 -0.66
CA GLN A 43 -8.67 18.25 0.43
C GLN A 43 -9.36 18.20 1.80
N ARG A 44 -10.58 18.75 1.89
CA ARG A 44 -11.37 18.72 3.11
C ARG A 44 -11.73 17.30 3.52
N TRP A 45 -12.21 16.46 2.60
CA TRP A 45 -12.54 15.07 2.91
C TRP A 45 -11.30 14.23 3.25
N ALA A 46 -10.16 14.47 2.61
CA ALA A 46 -8.90 13.83 2.97
C ALA A 46 -8.45 14.20 4.40
N ALA A 47 -8.64 15.46 4.81
CA ALA A 47 -8.37 15.89 6.17
C ALA A 47 -9.37 15.29 7.18
N GLU A 48 -10.66 15.24 6.82
CA GLU A 48 -11.72 14.59 7.61
C GLU A 48 -11.40 13.12 7.86
N ALA A 49 -11.05 12.38 6.81
CA ALA A 49 -10.64 10.98 6.87
C ALA A 49 -9.46 10.77 7.82
N ARG A 50 -8.40 11.57 7.66
CA ARG A 50 -7.19 11.47 8.51
C ARG A 50 -7.51 11.73 9.99
N GLN A 51 -8.23 12.81 10.29
CA GLN A 51 -8.62 13.14 11.67
C GLN A 51 -9.54 12.09 12.28
N ALA A 52 -10.43 11.51 11.47
CA ALA A 52 -11.30 10.43 11.92
C ALA A 52 -10.48 9.17 12.27
N LEU A 53 -9.52 8.78 11.43
CA LEU A 53 -8.62 7.65 11.72
C LEU A 53 -7.75 7.91 12.97
N ASP A 54 -7.22 9.11 13.15
CA ASP A 54 -6.44 9.48 14.36
C ASP A 54 -7.27 9.37 15.65
N ARG A 55 -8.58 9.57 15.53
CA ARG A 55 -9.57 9.38 16.61
C ARG A 55 -10.14 7.96 16.67
N GLN A 56 -9.74 7.07 15.75
CA GLN A 56 -10.29 5.74 15.56
C GLN A 56 -11.82 5.75 15.32
N ASP A 57 -12.33 6.83 14.74
CA ASP A 57 -13.71 6.97 14.27
C ASP A 57 -13.80 6.44 12.82
N TYR A 58 -13.78 5.11 12.69
CA TYR A 58 -13.78 4.43 11.39
C TYR A 58 -15.06 4.70 10.60
N LYS A 59 -16.18 4.99 11.26
CA LYS A 59 -17.45 5.34 10.59
C LYS A 59 -17.32 6.66 9.83
N THR A 60 -16.78 7.70 10.47
CA THR A 60 -16.56 8.98 9.81
C THR A 60 -15.45 8.88 8.75
N ALA A 61 -14.39 8.11 9.03
CA ALA A 61 -13.32 7.87 8.07
C ALA A 61 -13.84 7.22 6.78
N LEU A 62 -14.66 6.17 6.91
CA LEU A 62 -15.30 5.48 5.79
C LEU A 62 -16.21 6.41 4.99
N ALA A 63 -17.04 7.21 5.68
CA ALA A 63 -17.91 8.18 5.01
C ALA A 63 -17.13 9.25 4.23
N ALA A 64 -15.96 9.67 4.72
CA ALA A 64 -15.08 10.59 4.01
C ALA A 64 -14.41 9.91 2.80
N ALA A 65 -13.97 8.66 2.94
CA ALA A 65 -13.42 7.87 1.84
C ALA A 65 -14.45 7.62 0.72
N ASP A 66 -15.71 7.39 1.07
CA ASP A 66 -16.81 7.25 0.11
C ASP A 66 -17.00 8.49 -0.76
N LYS A 67 -16.80 9.69 -0.18
CA LYS A 67 -16.85 10.96 -0.93
C LYS A 67 -15.64 11.08 -1.86
N LEU A 68 -14.44 10.78 -1.35
CA LEU A 68 -13.20 10.81 -2.15
C LEU A 68 -13.24 9.85 -3.33
N ALA A 69 -13.77 8.64 -3.14
CA ALA A 69 -13.87 7.63 -4.19
C ALA A 69 -14.84 8.00 -5.33
N LYS A 70 -15.83 8.86 -5.05
CA LYS A 70 -16.87 9.27 -6.02
C LYS A 70 -16.59 10.62 -6.69
N ALA A 71 -15.78 11.46 -6.06
CA ALA A 71 -15.42 12.76 -6.62
C ALA A 71 -14.64 12.58 -7.94
N PRO A 72 -14.59 13.60 -8.83
CA PRO A 72 -13.60 13.67 -9.89
C PRO A 72 -12.22 13.57 -9.24
N ALA A 73 -11.69 12.35 -9.22
CA ALA A 73 -10.57 12.06 -8.36
C ALA A 73 -9.32 12.59 -9.05
N SER A 74 -8.71 13.63 -8.47
CA SER A 74 -7.28 13.79 -8.71
C SER A 74 -6.63 12.47 -8.28
N VAL A 75 -5.65 12.03 -9.07
CA VAL A 75 -4.97 10.75 -8.88
C VAL A 75 -4.54 10.60 -7.42
N GLU A 76 -3.98 11.66 -6.84
CA GLU A 76 -3.50 11.71 -5.46
C GLU A 76 -4.58 11.41 -4.40
N PHE A 77 -5.84 11.79 -4.64
CA PHE A 77 -6.94 11.49 -3.72
C PHE A 77 -7.45 10.05 -3.81
N GLN A 78 -7.24 9.36 -4.94
CA GLN A 78 -7.53 7.93 -5.03
C GLN A 78 -6.64 7.15 -4.06
N ARG A 79 -5.35 7.51 -3.97
CA ARG A 79 -4.44 6.89 -2.99
C ARG A 79 -4.90 7.09 -1.54
N VAL A 80 -5.40 8.29 -1.21
CA VAL A 80 -5.93 8.59 0.13
C VAL A 80 -7.23 7.81 0.42
N ALA A 81 -8.11 7.70 -0.57
CA ALA A 81 -9.32 6.88 -0.46
C ALA A 81 -8.96 5.42 -0.22
N GLY A 82 -8.02 4.86 -0.99
CA GLY A 82 -7.54 3.48 -0.82
C GLY A 82 -6.96 3.21 0.55
N ASP A 83 -6.08 4.09 1.04
CA ASP A 83 -5.49 4.01 2.40
C ASP A 83 -6.58 3.97 3.48
N THR A 84 -7.54 4.88 3.38
CA THR A 84 -8.63 4.99 4.34
C THR A 84 -9.55 3.77 4.30
N LEU A 85 -9.93 3.32 3.10
CA LEU A 85 -10.77 2.14 2.91
C LEU A 85 -10.13 0.89 3.52
N LEU A 86 -8.83 0.67 3.26
CA LEU A 86 -8.11 -0.47 3.82
C LEU A 86 -8.11 -0.44 5.35
N ARG A 87 -7.82 0.71 5.95
CA ARG A 87 -7.84 0.89 7.42
C ARG A 87 -9.24 0.79 8.04
N CYS A 88 -10.28 0.84 7.21
CA CYS A 88 -11.67 0.59 7.60
C CYS A 88 -12.13 -0.85 7.27
N GLY A 89 -11.23 -1.73 6.83
CA GLY A 89 -11.55 -3.13 6.50
C GLY A 89 -12.14 -3.36 5.10
N GLU A 90 -12.19 -2.33 4.26
CA GLU A 90 -12.76 -2.37 2.91
C GLU A 90 -11.71 -2.72 1.84
N ALA A 91 -11.06 -3.88 1.98
CA ALA A 91 -9.90 -4.27 1.17
C ALA A 91 -10.17 -4.28 -0.35
N LYS A 92 -11.30 -4.85 -0.80
CA LYS A 92 -11.69 -4.88 -2.23
C LYS A 92 -11.77 -3.47 -2.83
N ARG A 93 -12.43 -2.57 -2.10
CA ARG A 93 -12.61 -1.17 -2.53
C ARG A 93 -11.28 -0.40 -2.47
N ALA A 94 -10.42 -0.73 -1.51
CA ALA A 94 -9.08 -0.17 -1.44
C ALA A 94 -8.23 -0.54 -2.67
N ILE A 95 -8.30 -1.81 -3.12
CA ILE A 95 -7.63 -2.28 -4.34
C ILE A 95 -8.08 -1.47 -5.55
N GLU A 96 -9.39 -1.27 -5.74
CA GLU A 96 -9.92 -0.47 -6.87
C GLU A 96 -9.33 0.95 -6.89
N MET A 97 -9.21 1.60 -5.73
CA MET A 97 -8.64 2.94 -5.63
C MET A 97 -7.14 2.95 -5.92
N PHE A 98 -6.40 1.98 -5.40
CA PHE A 98 -4.96 1.86 -5.62
C PHE A 98 -4.60 1.48 -7.06
N GLU A 99 -5.35 0.58 -7.70
CA GLU A 99 -5.13 0.23 -9.10
C GLU A 99 -5.50 1.40 -10.02
N GLY A 100 -6.58 2.14 -9.71
CA GLY A 100 -6.91 3.39 -10.39
C GLY A 100 -5.78 4.43 -10.30
N TYR A 101 -5.17 4.57 -9.12
CA TYR A 101 -3.99 5.40 -8.90
C TYR A 101 -2.80 4.96 -9.76
N LEU A 102 -2.44 3.69 -9.71
CA LEU A 102 -1.29 3.13 -10.43
C LEU A 102 -1.48 3.14 -11.95
N ALA A 103 -2.72 3.10 -12.46
CA ALA A 103 -2.98 3.27 -13.89
C ALA A 103 -2.54 4.65 -14.42
N LYS A 104 -2.40 5.65 -13.55
CA LYS A 104 -1.90 6.99 -13.89
C LYS A 104 -0.47 7.24 -13.41
N ARG A 105 -0.01 6.49 -12.40
CA ARG A 105 1.32 6.59 -11.77
C ARG A 105 1.96 5.20 -11.63
N PRO A 106 2.30 4.53 -12.75
CA PRO A 106 2.82 3.17 -12.68
C PRO A 106 4.14 3.06 -11.91
N ASP A 107 4.98 4.10 -11.99
CA ASP A 107 6.29 4.17 -11.31
C ASP A 107 6.17 4.21 -9.77
N ASP A 108 4.99 4.50 -9.23
CA ASP A 108 4.75 4.54 -7.78
C ASP A 108 4.48 3.15 -7.19
N ARG A 109 4.35 2.12 -8.02
CA ARG A 109 4.04 0.75 -7.57
C ARG A 109 4.99 0.25 -6.47
N PRO A 110 6.33 0.43 -6.55
CA PRO A 110 7.23 0.02 -5.47
C PRO A 110 6.97 0.74 -4.15
N TYR A 111 6.31 1.89 -4.13
CA TYR A 111 6.05 2.67 -2.92
C TYR A 111 4.66 2.41 -2.31
N LEU A 112 3.82 1.58 -2.95
CA LEU A 112 2.43 1.36 -2.55
C LEU A 112 2.23 0.01 -1.84
N TRP A 113 3.01 -0.24 -0.78
CA TRP A 113 2.94 -1.47 0.01
C TRP A 113 1.56 -1.75 0.63
N GLN A 114 0.74 -0.72 0.85
CA GLN A 114 -0.64 -0.85 1.33
C GLN A 114 -1.50 -1.71 0.39
N LEU A 115 -1.26 -1.63 -0.92
CA LEU A 115 -1.95 -2.48 -1.89
C LEU A 115 -1.62 -3.96 -1.67
N GLY A 116 -0.42 -4.30 -1.19
CA GLY A 116 -0.02 -5.68 -0.90
C GLY A 116 -0.81 -6.25 0.28
N ILE A 117 -1.01 -5.43 1.31
CA ILE A 117 -1.87 -5.75 2.45
C ILE A 117 -3.34 -5.89 1.99
N ALA A 118 -3.81 -5.00 1.10
CA ALA A 118 -5.16 -5.12 0.56
C ALA A 118 -5.34 -6.41 -0.24
N PHE A 119 -4.35 -6.81 -1.05
CA PHE A 119 -4.34 -8.08 -1.77
C PHE A 119 -4.42 -9.27 -0.82
N TYR A 120 -3.72 -9.23 0.32
CA TYR A 120 -3.84 -10.27 1.34
C TYR A 120 -5.29 -10.45 1.80
N PHE A 121 -5.93 -9.37 2.24
CA PHE A 121 -7.31 -9.41 2.75
C PHE A 121 -8.36 -9.76 1.67
N ASP A 122 -8.04 -9.60 0.39
CA ASP A 122 -8.88 -10.04 -0.74
C ASP A 122 -8.54 -11.47 -1.23
N GLY A 123 -7.64 -12.19 -0.55
CA GLY A 123 -7.21 -13.53 -0.94
C GLY A 123 -6.32 -13.58 -2.19
N LYS A 124 -5.85 -12.43 -2.67
CA LYS A 124 -4.94 -12.29 -3.83
C LYS A 124 -3.48 -12.46 -3.42
N PHE A 125 -3.20 -13.54 -2.71
CA PHE A 125 -1.91 -13.77 -2.04
C PHE A 125 -0.70 -13.68 -2.99
N LYS A 126 -0.78 -14.30 -4.17
CA LYS A 126 0.29 -14.19 -5.18
C LYS A 126 0.62 -12.75 -5.56
N ALA A 127 -0.40 -11.92 -5.81
CA ALA A 127 -0.20 -10.51 -6.17
C ALA A 127 0.37 -9.69 -4.99
N GLY A 128 -0.02 -10.03 -3.76
CA GLY A 128 0.58 -9.49 -2.54
C GLY A 128 2.06 -9.79 -2.44
N ALA A 129 2.45 -11.06 -2.58
CA ALA A 129 3.84 -11.51 -2.55
C ALA A 129 4.70 -10.78 -3.60
N GLU A 130 4.26 -10.76 -4.86
CA GLU A 130 4.96 -10.05 -5.96
C GLU A 130 5.15 -8.55 -5.64
N LEU A 131 4.17 -7.90 -5.01
CA LEU A 131 4.30 -6.50 -4.66
C LEU A 131 5.30 -6.25 -3.53
N PHE A 132 5.37 -7.12 -2.52
CA PHE A 132 6.35 -6.99 -1.43
C PHE A 132 7.78 -7.31 -1.89
N GLU A 133 7.95 -8.15 -2.92
CA GLU A 133 9.24 -8.33 -3.60
C GLU A 133 9.71 -7.04 -4.25
N ILE A 134 8.80 -6.35 -4.97
CA ILE A 134 9.08 -5.04 -5.60
C ILE A 134 9.33 -3.97 -4.53
N HIS A 135 8.51 -3.88 -3.47
CA HIS A 135 8.65 -2.86 -2.43
C HIS A 135 10.00 -2.92 -1.72
N ARG A 136 10.55 -4.13 -1.56
CA ARG A 136 11.86 -4.34 -0.96
C ARG A 136 12.97 -3.56 -1.67
N GLU A 137 12.87 -3.34 -2.99
CA GLU A 137 13.88 -2.60 -3.75
C GLU A 137 14.05 -1.15 -3.29
N VAL A 138 12.98 -0.55 -2.75
CA VAL A 138 12.97 0.83 -2.24
C VAL A 138 13.01 0.91 -0.71
N ASN A 139 12.77 -0.20 -0.01
CA ASN A 139 12.79 -0.31 1.44
C ASN A 139 13.41 -1.64 1.92
N PRO A 140 14.73 -1.86 1.75
CA PRO A 140 15.35 -3.18 1.87
C PRO A 140 15.55 -3.66 3.32
N HIS A 141 15.27 -2.82 4.32
CA HIS A 141 15.53 -3.10 5.74
C HIS A 141 14.25 -3.37 6.53
N ASP A 142 13.08 -3.27 5.90
CA ASP A 142 11.81 -3.38 6.59
C ASP A 142 11.40 -4.84 6.81
N VAL A 143 11.45 -5.28 8.07
CA VAL A 143 11.01 -6.63 8.45
C VAL A 143 9.51 -6.80 8.28
N GLU A 144 8.72 -5.71 8.35
CA GLU A 144 7.28 -5.78 8.13
C GLU A 144 6.99 -6.26 6.69
N ASN A 145 7.70 -5.70 5.70
CA ASN A 145 7.62 -6.17 4.32
C ASN A 145 7.95 -7.66 4.16
N ALA A 146 9.01 -8.13 4.83
CA ALA A 146 9.38 -9.55 4.79
C ALA A 146 8.32 -10.46 5.44
N ALA A 147 7.71 -10.02 6.54
CA ALA A 147 6.65 -10.75 7.22
C ALA A 147 5.36 -10.84 6.39
N TRP A 148 4.94 -9.73 5.77
CA TRP A 148 3.77 -9.72 4.88
C TRP A 148 4.00 -10.53 3.60
N HIS A 149 5.21 -10.50 3.04
CA HIS A 149 5.61 -11.39 1.94
C HIS A 149 5.52 -12.86 2.35
N PHE A 150 6.14 -13.23 3.47
CA PHE A 150 6.11 -14.59 4.00
C PHE A 150 4.67 -15.09 4.14
N LEU A 151 3.81 -14.29 4.77
CA LEU A 151 2.40 -14.60 4.95
C LEU A 151 1.70 -14.84 3.60
N CYS A 152 1.89 -13.97 2.63
CA CYS A 152 1.30 -14.14 1.29
C CYS A 152 1.79 -15.42 0.61
N VAL A 153 3.09 -15.71 0.65
CA VAL A 153 3.63 -16.96 0.07
C VAL A 153 3.07 -18.19 0.79
N ALA A 154 2.95 -18.13 2.12
CA ALA A 154 2.45 -19.24 2.92
C ALA A 154 0.98 -19.56 2.60
N LYS A 155 0.11 -18.54 2.51
CA LYS A 155 -1.31 -18.74 2.14
C LYS A 155 -1.50 -19.10 0.66
N ASN A 156 -0.58 -18.72 -0.22
CA ASN A 156 -0.64 -19.06 -1.64
C ASN A 156 -0.12 -20.48 -1.93
N GLU A 157 0.93 -20.91 -1.24
CA GLU A 157 1.66 -22.14 -1.52
C GLU A 157 1.83 -23.02 -0.27
N SER A 158 2.71 -22.62 0.66
CA SER A 158 2.97 -23.34 1.92
C SER A 158 3.93 -22.56 2.84
N PRO A 159 3.88 -22.79 4.16
CA PRO A 159 4.87 -22.25 5.10
C PRO A 159 6.32 -22.57 4.74
N GLU A 160 6.59 -23.80 4.29
CA GLU A 160 7.94 -24.24 3.92
C GLU A 160 8.46 -23.45 2.73
N LYS A 161 7.59 -23.15 1.77
CA LYS A 161 7.94 -22.31 0.63
C LYS A 161 8.21 -20.87 1.05
N ALA A 162 7.40 -20.32 1.95
CA ALA A 162 7.59 -18.98 2.50
C ALA A 162 8.93 -18.85 3.23
N GLN A 163 9.33 -19.86 4.00
CA GLN A 163 10.63 -19.92 4.66
C GLN A 163 11.80 -19.96 3.65
N GLN A 164 11.67 -20.73 2.56
CA GLN A 164 12.68 -20.78 1.50
C GLN A 164 12.82 -19.46 0.73
N LEU A 165 11.72 -18.73 0.56
CA LEU A 165 11.67 -17.46 -0.17
C LEU A 165 11.76 -16.23 0.74
N LEU A 166 12.09 -16.41 2.03
CA LEU A 166 12.11 -15.32 3.01
C LEU A 166 12.98 -14.15 2.52
N LEU A 167 12.34 -12.99 2.38
CA LEU A 167 13.02 -11.78 1.99
C LEU A 167 14.00 -11.30 3.07
N PRO A 168 15.25 -10.96 2.72
CA PRO A 168 16.20 -10.42 3.69
C PRO A 168 15.86 -8.96 4.02
N ALA A 169 15.79 -8.66 5.32
CA ALA A 169 15.54 -7.32 5.87
C ALA A 169 16.53 -7.01 7.02
N PRO A 170 17.82 -6.76 6.72
CA PRO A 170 18.84 -6.59 7.74
C PRO A 170 18.69 -5.23 8.45
N ASN A 171 19.15 -5.16 9.70
CA ASN A 171 19.35 -3.91 10.46
C ASN A 171 18.07 -3.10 10.76
N ASP A 172 16.90 -3.75 10.84
CA ASP A 172 15.74 -3.12 11.45
C ASP A 172 15.97 -2.93 12.96
N SER A 173 16.06 -1.67 13.38
CA SER A 173 16.38 -1.31 14.78
C SER A 173 15.19 -1.40 15.72
N ARG A 174 13.97 -1.56 15.20
CA ARG A 174 12.75 -1.62 16.01
C ARG A 174 12.69 -2.96 16.72
N ALA A 175 12.22 -2.96 17.97
CA ALA A 175 11.96 -4.20 18.69
C ALA A 175 10.50 -4.67 18.44
N PRO A 176 10.26 -5.97 18.21
CA PRO A 176 11.19 -7.11 18.16
C PRO A 176 11.56 -7.56 16.72
N MET A 177 11.89 -6.64 15.80
CA MET A 177 11.97 -6.96 14.36
C MET A 177 13.10 -7.95 14.01
N ALA A 178 14.25 -7.86 14.67
CA ALA A 178 15.34 -8.82 14.45
C ALA A 178 14.90 -10.25 14.82
N GLU A 179 14.19 -10.40 15.94
CA GLU A 179 13.64 -11.68 16.41
C GLU A 179 12.49 -12.17 15.52
N VAL A 180 11.65 -11.26 14.99
CA VAL A 180 10.61 -11.62 14.03
C VAL A 180 11.24 -12.19 12.76
N LEU A 181 12.27 -11.55 12.21
CA LEU A 181 12.96 -12.08 11.03
C LEU A 181 13.63 -13.44 11.30
N GLU A 182 14.16 -13.65 12.52
CA GLU A 182 14.68 -14.96 12.94
C GLU A 182 13.59 -16.01 13.07
N MET A 183 12.44 -15.67 13.63
CA MET A 183 11.28 -16.56 13.74
C MET A 183 10.83 -17.03 12.35
N LEU A 184 10.71 -16.13 11.38
CA LEU A 184 10.33 -16.49 10.01
C LEU A 184 11.35 -17.43 9.34
N ARG A 185 12.62 -17.34 9.73
CA ARG A 185 13.72 -18.16 9.17
C ARG A 185 13.84 -19.52 9.84
N SER A 186 13.77 -19.57 11.17
CA SER A 186 14.05 -20.76 11.98
C SER A 186 12.79 -21.54 12.35
N GLY A 187 11.65 -20.85 12.37
CA GLY A 187 10.38 -21.35 12.85
C GLY A 187 10.19 -21.26 14.37
N ASP A 188 11.16 -20.70 15.11
CA ASP A 188 11.09 -20.56 16.58
C ASP A 188 10.50 -19.19 17.00
N PRO A 189 9.30 -19.15 17.61
CA PRO A 189 8.68 -17.90 18.08
C PRO A 189 9.18 -17.42 19.45
N GLU A 190 9.93 -18.22 20.20
CA GLU A 190 10.31 -17.89 21.57
C GLU A 190 11.17 -16.62 21.70
N PRO A 191 12.15 -16.35 20.82
CA PRO A 191 12.91 -15.09 20.88
C PRO A 191 12.02 -13.85 20.77
N VAL A 192 10.96 -13.89 19.97
CA VAL A 192 10.00 -12.77 19.83
C VAL A 192 9.29 -12.53 21.16
N LYS A 193 8.77 -13.61 21.79
CA LYS A 193 8.08 -13.55 23.10
C LYS A 193 9.00 -13.03 24.20
N GLN A 194 10.27 -13.46 24.22
CA GLN A 194 11.25 -12.98 25.19
C GLN A 194 11.54 -11.50 24.98
N ARG A 195 11.79 -11.08 23.73
CA ARG A 195 12.14 -9.70 23.40
C ARG A 195 11.02 -8.73 23.74
N MET A 196 9.78 -9.03 23.34
CA MET A 196 8.64 -8.15 23.60
C MET A 196 8.36 -7.95 25.11
N ASN A 197 8.77 -8.91 25.95
CA ASN A 197 8.60 -8.86 27.40
C ASN A 197 9.84 -8.37 28.17
N SER A 198 10.96 -8.09 27.49
CA SER A 198 12.22 -7.66 28.12
C SER A 198 12.24 -6.19 28.57
N PHE A 199 11.26 -5.39 28.12
CA PHE A 199 11.20 -3.96 28.38
C PHE A 199 10.51 -3.65 29.71
N THR A 200 10.90 -2.54 30.35
CA THR A 200 10.25 -2.07 31.57
C THR A 200 8.75 -1.82 31.32
N PRO A 201 7.85 -2.48 32.07
CA PRO A 201 6.41 -2.31 31.90
C PRO A 201 5.96 -0.85 32.01
N GLY A 202 4.99 -0.47 31.18
CA GLY A 202 4.41 0.88 31.14
C GLY A 202 5.16 1.89 30.26
N THR A 203 6.38 1.58 29.80
CA THR A 203 7.13 2.45 28.88
C THR A 203 6.58 2.40 27.45
N THR A 204 6.78 3.46 26.66
CA THR A 204 6.44 3.49 25.23
C THR A 204 7.13 2.36 24.46
N ALA A 205 8.39 2.06 24.80
CA ALA A 205 9.14 0.95 24.20
C ALA A 205 8.48 -0.40 24.50
N ALA A 206 8.06 -0.65 25.74
CA ALA A 206 7.34 -1.88 26.10
C ALA A 206 6.00 -2.01 25.36
N LYS A 207 5.22 -0.93 25.25
CA LYS A 207 3.96 -0.94 24.48
C LYS A 207 4.20 -1.25 23.00
N SER A 208 5.17 -0.57 22.39
CA SER A 208 5.53 -0.79 20.99
C SER A 208 6.03 -2.22 20.75
N ALA A 209 6.91 -2.74 21.60
CA ALA A 209 7.45 -4.09 21.46
C ALA A 209 6.37 -5.15 21.66
N LYS A 210 5.44 -4.96 22.60
CA LYS A 210 4.30 -5.85 22.81
C LYS A 210 3.34 -5.85 21.62
N PHE A 211 2.99 -4.67 21.10
CA PHE A 211 2.15 -4.56 19.91
C PHE A 211 2.74 -5.33 18.73
N TYR A 212 3.98 -5.02 18.33
CA TYR A 212 4.59 -5.68 17.18
C TYR A 212 4.90 -7.16 17.44
N GLY A 213 5.25 -7.54 18.67
CA GLY A 213 5.44 -8.94 19.03
C GLY A 213 4.17 -9.76 18.85
N HIS A 214 3.05 -9.30 19.42
CA HIS A 214 1.76 -9.96 19.21
C HIS A 214 1.31 -9.92 17.76
N PHE A 215 1.45 -8.79 17.08
CA PHE A 215 1.03 -8.66 15.69
C PHE A 215 1.75 -9.70 14.80
N TYR A 216 3.07 -9.78 14.87
CA TYR A 216 3.83 -10.70 14.02
C TYR A 216 3.80 -12.17 14.47
N LEU A 217 3.60 -12.45 15.76
CA LEU A 217 3.28 -13.82 16.21
C LEU A 217 1.95 -14.29 15.64
N GLY A 218 0.95 -13.40 15.57
CA GLY A 218 -0.36 -13.69 15.00
C GLY A 218 -0.31 -13.93 13.49
N LEU A 219 0.36 -13.05 12.74
CA LEU A 219 0.57 -13.23 11.29
C LEU A 219 1.32 -14.53 10.99
N TYR A 220 2.35 -14.86 11.78
CA TYR A 220 3.09 -16.10 11.60
C TYR A 220 2.21 -17.32 11.87
N ALA A 221 1.42 -17.33 12.95
CA ALA A 221 0.49 -18.42 13.23
C ALA A 221 -0.56 -18.60 12.11
N ASP A 222 -1.11 -17.52 11.55
CA ASP A 222 -2.04 -17.59 10.40
C ASP A 222 -1.36 -18.16 9.15
N ALA A 223 -0.10 -17.76 8.90
CA ALA A 223 0.69 -18.33 7.83
C ALA A 223 0.86 -19.85 7.98
N LEU A 224 0.97 -20.36 9.21
CA LEU A 224 1.05 -21.79 9.52
C LEU A 224 -0.31 -22.52 9.53
N GLY A 225 -1.43 -21.79 9.44
CA GLY A 225 -2.77 -22.34 9.60
C GLY A 225 -3.16 -22.68 11.05
N ASP A 226 -2.46 -22.11 12.04
CA ASP A 226 -2.84 -22.18 13.46
C ASP A 226 -3.79 -21.04 13.81
N ASP A 227 -5.06 -21.21 13.41
CA ASP A 227 -6.09 -20.18 13.54
C ASP A 227 -6.33 -19.77 15.01
N ALA A 228 -6.20 -20.70 15.95
CA ALA A 228 -6.42 -20.44 17.36
C ALA A 228 -5.34 -19.49 17.92
N THR A 229 -4.07 -19.79 17.65
CA THR A 229 -2.95 -18.93 18.06
C THR A 229 -2.98 -17.59 17.31
N ALA A 230 -3.33 -17.60 16.02
CA ALA A 230 -3.45 -16.39 15.22
C ALA A 230 -4.47 -15.42 15.82
N LYS A 231 -5.69 -15.92 16.11
CA LYS A 231 -6.76 -15.15 16.74
C LYS A 231 -6.32 -14.59 18.09
N GLN A 232 -5.77 -15.43 18.97
CA GLN A 232 -5.32 -15.00 20.28
C GLN A 232 -4.34 -13.81 20.18
N HIS A 233 -3.31 -13.92 19.35
CA HIS A 233 -2.29 -12.89 19.23
C HIS A 233 -2.80 -11.63 18.52
N LEU A 234 -3.66 -11.75 17.50
CA LEU A 234 -4.20 -10.59 16.79
C LEU A 234 -5.25 -9.84 17.59
N THR A 235 -6.05 -10.52 18.42
CA THR A 235 -6.92 -9.86 19.41
C THR A 235 -6.07 -9.03 20.39
N LEU A 236 -5.00 -9.61 20.94
CA LEU A 236 -4.10 -8.89 21.86
C LEU A 236 -3.42 -7.68 21.18
N ALA A 237 -3.03 -7.81 19.91
CA ALA A 237 -2.46 -6.71 19.15
C ALA A 237 -3.49 -5.59 18.88
N ALA A 238 -4.75 -5.95 18.64
CA ALA A 238 -5.85 -5.02 18.38
C ALA A 238 -6.28 -4.24 19.63
N GLU A 239 -6.35 -4.91 20.79
CA GLU A 239 -6.83 -4.33 22.06
C GLU A 239 -6.00 -3.12 22.55
N ASP A 240 -4.66 -3.22 22.53
CA ASP A 240 -3.74 -2.13 22.94
C ASP A 240 -2.98 -1.54 21.74
N SER A 241 -3.65 -1.50 20.58
CA SER A 241 -3.07 -1.02 19.33
C SER A 241 -2.67 0.46 19.40
N PRO A 242 -1.47 0.83 18.89
CA PRO A 242 -1.08 2.24 18.77
C PRO A 242 -1.99 2.96 17.76
N ARG A 243 -2.15 4.28 17.94
CA ARG A 243 -2.89 5.12 16.98
C ARG A 243 -2.02 5.45 15.76
N ASN A 244 -1.79 4.43 14.94
CA ASN A 244 -1.04 4.53 13.69
C ASN A 244 -1.62 3.54 12.68
N TYR A 245 -1.02 3.50 11.49
CA TYR A 245 -1.47 2.65 10.41
C TYR A 245 -1.55 1.16 10.82
N MET A 246 -0.47 0.60 11.39
CA MET A 246 -0.45 -0.82 11.75
C MET A 246 -1.39 -1.16 12.90
N GLY A 247 -1.66 -0.22 13.81
CA GLY A 247 -2.69 -0.42 14.83
C GLY A 247 -4.09 -0.54 14.24
N ASP A 248 -4.41 0.23 13.20
CA ASP A 248 -5.67 0.06 12.47
C ASP A 248 -5.70 -1.28 11.72
N ILE A 249 -4.60 -1.67 11.08
CA ILE A 249 -4.50 -2.97 10.39
C ILE A 249 -4.65 -4.14 11.36
N ALA A 250 -4.10 -4.06 12.57
CA ALA A 250 -4.28 -5.11 13.58
C ALA A 250 -5.76 -5.34 13.92
N LYS A 251 -6.55 -4.27 14.01
CA LYS A 251 -8.01 -4.38 14.21
C LYS A 251 -8.72 -4.97 13.01
N VAL A 252 -8.38 -4.51 11.80
CA VAL A 252 -8.93 -5.07 10.56
C VAL A 252 -8.63 -6.57 10.47
N TYR A 253 -7.41 -6.99 10.84
CA TYR A 253 -7.00 -8.39 10.81
C TYR A 253 -7.74 -9.22 11.86
N ALA A 254 -7.87 -8.73 13.09
CA ALA A 254 -8.64 -9.42 14.13
C ALA A 254 -10.09 -9.66 13.68
N GLU A 255 -10.76 -8.64 13.11
CA GLU A 255 -12.11 -8.79 12.55
C GLU A 255 -12.15 -9.73 11.33
N TYR A 256 -11.12 -9.74 10.50
CA TYR A 256 -11.03 -10.61 9.33
C TYR A 256 -11.01 -12.09 9.72
N LEU A 257 -10.27 -12.45 10.79
CA LEU A 257 -10.21 -13.82 11.29
C LEU A 257 -11.50 -14.28 11.98
N GLU A 258 -12.28 -13.36 12.55
CA GLU A 258 -13.60 -13.66 13.11
C GLU A 258 -14.63 -14.01 12.03
N LYS A 259 -14.55 -13.36 10.85
CA LYS A 259 -15.50 -13.55 9.74
C LYS A 259 -15.21 -14.77 8.87
N SER A 260 -14.06 -15.40 9.05
CA SER A 260 -13.60 -16.52 8.23
C SER A 260 -14.00 -17.90 8.77
N GLU A 261 -14.77 -17.95 9.88
CA GLU A 261 -15.44 -19.16 10.41
C GLU A 261 -16.78 -19.45 9.70
#